data_AF-A0A7Z8VJ03-F1
#
_entry.id   AF-A0A7Z8VJ03-F1
#
_cell.length_a   1.000
_cell.length_b   1.000
_cell.length_c   1.000
_cell.angle_alpha   90.00
_cell.angle_beta   90.00
_cell.angle_gamma   90.00
#
_symmetry.space_group_name_H-M   'P 1'
#
loop_
_entity.id
_entity.type
_entity.pdbx_description
1 polymer ?
#
loop_
_entity_poly.entity_id
_entity_poly.type
_entity_poly.pdbx_seq_one_letter_code
_entity_poly.pdbx_strand_id
1 'polypeptide(L)'
;RLSSRPGLTATERSKLDKSKTSSESKALHYVLSGLVDMGQERVLSVDMLADKVYSRYDENITAGAIRTRRMKIVSACAEINNLGYWSYLPSKTGKNTVLTVKRRRRKTQ
;
A
#
# COMPACT_ATOMS: atom_id res chain seq x y z
N ARG A 1 -27.64 -1.42 4.85
CA ARG A 1 -26.90 -2.30 3.90
C ARG A 1 -25.43 -2.30 4.30
N LEU A 2 -24.98 -3.30 5.06
CA LEU A 2 -23.57 -3.50 5.40
C LEU A 2 -22.88 -4.06 4.15
N SER A 3 -22.29 -3.18 3.33
CA SER A 3 -21.43 -3.62 2.25
C SER A 3 -20.22 -4.30 2.87
N SER A 4 -20.16 -5.62 2.75
CA SER A 4 -19.02 -6.47 3.08
C SER A 4 -17.75 -5.85 2.51
N ARG A 5 -17.00 -5.15 3.37
CA ARG A 5 -15.63 -4.73 3.03
C ARG A 5 -14.87 -6.02 2.75
N PRO A 6 -14.26 -6.21 1.57
CA PRO A 6 -13.47 -7.40 1.32
C PRO A 6 -12.22 -7.32 2.20
N GLY A 7 -12.31 -7.90 3.40
CA GLY A 7 -11.16 -8.16 4.25
C GLY A 7 -10.15 -9.03 3.50
N LEU A 8 -8.88 -8.98 3.92
CA LEU A 8 -7.82 -9.80 3.32
C LEU A 8 -8.26 -11.26 3.24
N THR A 9 -8.14 -11.84 2.05
CA THR A 9 -8.34 -13.28 1.86
C THR A 9 -7.24 -14.05 2.60
N ALA A 10 -7.55 -15.25 3.09
CA ALA A 10 -6.60 -16.09 3.83
C ALA A 10 -5.28 -16.33 3.05
N THR A 11 -5.37 -16.41 1.72
CA THR A 11 -4.20 -16.56 0.86
C THR A 11 -3.37 -15.28 0.74
N GLU A 12 -3.98 -14.08 0.74
CA GLU A 12 -3.22 -12.81 0.75
C GLU A 12 -2.47 -12.65 2.07
N ARG A 13 -3.12 -13.01 3.19
CA ARG A 13 -2.46 -13.09 4.50
C ARG A 13 -1.28 -14.06 4.47
N SER A 14 -1.46 -15.26 3.92
CA SER A 14 -0.37 -16.25 3.85
C SER A 14 0.79 -15.80 2.96
N LYS A 15 0.53 -15.11 1.84
CA LYS A 15 1.59 -14.53 0.99
C LYS A 15 2.33 -13.38 1.68
N LEU A 16 1.62 -12.55 2.42
CA LEU A 16 2.21 -11.44 3.18
C LEU A 16 3.02 -11.94 4.39
N ASP A 17 2.60 -13.04 5.01
CA ASP A 17 3.28 -13.64 6.15
C ASP A 17 4.54 -14.41 5.72
N LYS A 18 4.46 -15.15 4.60
CA LYS A 18 5.60 -15.87 4.01
C LYS A 18 6.60 -14.95 3.31
N SER A 19 6.16 -13.79 2.85
CA SER A 19 7.03 -12.76 2.31
C SER A 19 7.79 -12.13 3.48
N LYS A 20 9.12 -12.03 3.38
CA LYS A 20 9.96 -11.21 4.27
C LYS A 20 9.71 -9.71 4.02
N THR A 21 8.45 -9.30 3.98
CA THR A 21 8.01 -7.92 3.74
C THR A 21 8.17 -7.12 5.03
N SER A 22 8.67 -5.88 4.90
CA SER A 22 8.83 -5.00 6.05
C SER A 22 7.50 -4.72 6.76
N SER A 23 7.56 -4.33 8.04
CA SER A 23 6.39 -3.92 8.81
C SER A 23 5.60 -2.80 8.11
N GLU A 24 6.30 -1.87 7.46
CA GLU A 24 5.74 -0.82 6.63
C GLU A 24 4.98 -1.38 5.42
N SER A 25 5.49 -2.44 4.77
CA SER A 25 4.83 -3.12 3.65
C SER A 25 3.57 -3.84 4.09
N LYS A 26 3.59 -4.47 5.27
CA LYS A 26 2.39 -5.08 5.85
C LYS A 26 1.33 -4.01 6.16
N ALA A 27 1.74 -2.92 6.82
CA ALA A 27 0.85 -1.80 7.14
C ALA A 27 0.27 -1.15 5.87
N LEU A 28 1.11 -0.89 4.88
CA LEU A 28 0.71 -0.33 3.59
C LEU A 28 -0.27 -1.26 2.85
N HIS A 29 -0.04 -2.58 2.90
CA HIS A 29 -0.97 -3.55 2.33
C HIS A 29 -2.37 -3.45 2.96
N TYR A 30 -2.46 -3.32 4.29
CA TYR A 30 -3.74 -3.14 4.99
C TYR A 30 -4.43 -1.84 4.59
N VAL A 31 -3.68 -0.74 4.50
CA VAL A 31 -4.19 0.57 4.05
C VAL A 31 -4.73 0.45 2.62
N LEU A 32 -3.95 -0.11 1.69
CA LEU A 32 -4.35 -0.27 0.29
C LEU A 32 -5.55 -1.21 0.15
N SER A 33 -5.63 -2.29 0.93
CA SER A 33 -6.77 -3.21 0.92
C SER A 33 -8.07 -2.55 1.35
N GLY A 34 -8.00 -1.51 2.19
CA GLY A 34 -9.16 -0.70 2.58
C GLY A 34 -9.49 0.45 1.62
N LEU A 35 -8.57 0.83 0.73
CA LEU A 35 -8.73 1.95 -0.21
C LEU A 35 -9.01 1.51 -1.65
N VAL A 36 -8.56 0.32 -2.04
CA VAL A 36 -8.62 -0.21 -3.40
C VAL A 36 -9.29 -1.58 -3.40
N ASP A 37 -10.51 -1.61 -3.95
CA ASP A 37 -11.25 -2.85 -4.13
C ASP A 37 -10.64 -3.76 -5.20
N MET A 38 -10.98 -5.04 -5.16
CA MET A 38 -10.51 -6.03 -6.13
C MET A 38 -10.92 -5.69 -7.56
N GLY A 39 -9.93 -5.50 -8.44
CA GLY A 39 -10.11 -5.14 -9.85
C GLY A 39 -10.16 -3.64 -10.10
N GLN A 40 -10.11 -2.82 -9.05
CA GLN A 40 -10.05 -1.37 -9.18
C GLN A 40 -8.61 -0.88 -9.29
N GLU A 41 -8.50 0.29 -9.89
CA GLU A 41 -7.29 1.07 -10.04
C GLU A 41 -7.54 2.46 -9.46
N ARG A 42 -6.63 2.94 -8.62
CA ARG A 42 -6.71 4.27 -8.02
C ARG A 42 -5.38 4.97 -8.06
N VAL A 43 -5.43 6.28 -8.23
CA VAL A 43 -4.27 7.17 -8.09
C VAL A 43 -4.23 7.66 -6.64
N LEU A 44 -3.14 7.38 -5.94
CA LEU A 44 -2.94 7.71 -4.54
C LEU A 44 -1.64 8.51 -4.37
N SER A 45 -1.65 9.53 -3.51
CA SER A 45 -0.43 10.27 -3.15
C SER A 45 0.43 9.44 -2.20
N VAL A 46 1.75 9.46 -2.40
CA VAL A 46 2.71 8.87 -1.43
C VAL A 46 2.54 9.51 -0.06
N ASP A 47 2.25 10.80 0.02
CA ASP A 47 2.06 11.50 1.30
C ASP A 47 0.88 10.96 2.07
N MET A 48 -0.26 10.81 1.40
CA MET A 48 -1.46 10.28 2.01
C MET A 48 -1.25 8.84 2.49
N LEU A 49 -0.49 8.04 1.73
CA LEU A 49 -0.14 6.67 2.14
C LEU A 49 0.81 6.66 3.34
N ALA A 50 1.82 7.55 3.34
CA ALA A 50 2.73 7.72 4.46
C ALA A 50 1.94 8.14 5.71
N ASP A 51 1.08 9.15 5.63
CA ASP A 51 0.24 9.57 6.74
C ASP A 51 -0.64 8.43 7.25
N LYS A 52 -1.30 7.66 6.39
CA LYS A 52 -2.15 6.54 6.85
C LYS A 52 -1.37 5.40 7.48
N VAL A 53 -0.17 5.10 6.97
CA VAL A 53 0.70 4.05 7.53
C VAL A 53 1.30 4.52 8.85
N TYR A 54 1.73 5.78 8.91
CA TYR A 54 2.45 6.33 10.05
C TYR A 54 1.55 7.03 11.08
N SER A 55 0.27 7.25 10.81
CA SER A 55 -0.71 7.85 11.73
C SER A 55 -0.90 7.04 13.02
N ARG A 56 -0.40 5.80 13.07
CA ARG A 56 -0.39 4.97 14.28
C ARG A 56 0.81 5.23 15.18
N TYR A 57 1.84 5.92 14.68
CA TYR A 57 3.02 6.28 15.46
C TYR A 57 2.86 7.75 15.85
N ASP A 58 2.67 7.98 17.15
CA ASP A 58 2.52 9.31 17.74
C ASP A 58 3.91 9.97 17.86
N GLU A 59 4.46 10.32 16.71
CA GLU A 59 5.81 10.86 16.57
C GLU A 59 5.75 12.27 15.98
N ASN A 60 6.53 13.19 16.56
CA ASN A 60 6.72 14.54 16.03
C ASN A 60 7.26 14.49 14.59
N ILE A 61 6.48 15.01 13.65
CA ILE A 61 6.79 14.97 12.22
C ILE A 61 7.76 16.11 11.87
N THR A 62 9.04 15.80 11.83
CA THR A 62 10.06 16.72 11.27
C THR A 62 10.10 16.60 9.74
N ALA A 63 10.56 17.65 9.04
CA ALA A 63 10.70 17.63 7.58
C ALA A 63 11.62 16.48 7.09
N GLY A 64 12.65 16.12 7.88
CA GLY A 64 13.50 14.96 7.62
C GLY A 64 12.75 13.64 7.73
N ALA A 65 11.89 13.50 8.76
CA ALA A 65 11.06 12.30 8.94
C ALA A 65 10.07 12.10 7.78
N ILE A 66 9.47 13.18 7.26
CA ILE A 66 8.57 13.11 6.09
C ILE A 66 9.29 12.49 4.89
N ARG A 67 10.51 12.96 4.58
CA ARG A 67 11.29 12.44 3.46
C ARG A 67 11.63 10.95 3.64
N THR A 68 12.05 10.56 4.83
CA THR A 68 12.35 9.16 5.16
C THR A 68 11.11 8.27 5.02
N ARG A 69 9.97 8.71 5.56
CA ARG A 69 8.69 8.00 5.47
C ARG A 69 8.26 7.80 4.00
N ARG A 70 8.35 8.85 3.18
CA ARG A 70 8.09 8.75 1.74
C ARG A 70 8.95 7.69 1.07
N MET A 71 10.26 7.67 1.32
CA MET A 71 11.16 6.67 0.74
C MET A 71 10.81 5.25 1.18
N LYS A 72 10.50 5.07 2.47
CA LYS A 72 10.04 3.77 3.00
C LYS A 72 8.74 3.30 2.35
N ILE A 73 7.77 4.20 2.11
CA ILE A 73 6.53 3.84 1.40
C ILE A 73 6.80 3.44 -0.04
N VAL A 74 7.68 4.14 -0.76
CA VAL A 74 8.05 3.75 -2.12
C VAL A 74 8.71 2.37 -2.15
N SER A 75 9.61 2.09 -1.20
CA SER A 75 10.21 0.75 -1.03
C SER A 75 9.14 -0.32 -0.74
N ALA A 76 8.22 -0.01 0.18
CA ALA A 76 7.13 -0.90 0.54
C ALA A 76 6.18 -1.18 -0.64
N CYS A 77 5.90 -0.18 -1.48
CA CYS A 77 5.15 -0.36 -2.72
C CYS A 77 5.84 -1.36 -3.66
N ALA A 78 7.17 -1.27 -3.79
CA ALA A 78 7.95 -2.20 -4.62
C ALA A 78 7.87 -3.64 -4.06
N GLU A 79 7.97 -3.81 -2.74
CA GLU A 79 7.82 -5.12 -2.10
C GLU A 79 6.41 -5.72 -2.30
N ILE A 80 5.35 -4.91 -2.14
CA ILE A 80 3.98 -5.36 -2.33
C ILE A 80 3.70 -5.70 -3.80
N ASN A 81 4.31 -4.98 -4.74
CA ASN A 81 4.22 -5.27 -6.17
C ASN A 81 4.76 -6.68 -6.50
N ASN A 82 5.77 -7.16 -5.76
CA ASN A 82 6.30 -8.52 -5.90
C ASN A 82 5.32 -9.62 -5.44
N LEU A 83 4.24 -9.29 -4.73
CA LEU A 83 3.24 -10.27 -4.31
C LEU A 83 2.36 -10.79 -5.47
N GLY A 84 2.41 -10.12 -6.63
CA GLY A 84 1.82 -10.56 -7.90
C GLY A 84 0.32 -10.28 -8.06
N TYR A 85 -0.36 -9.84 -7.01
CA TYR A 85 -1.77 -9.40 -7.04
C TYR A 85 -1.95 -7.88 -6.87
N TRP A 86 -0.85 -7.16 -6.69
CA TRP A 86 -0.80 -5.71 -6.76
C TRP A 86 -0.01 -5.29 -7.99
N SER A 87 -0.41 -4.18 -8.61
CA SER A 87 0.32 -3.52 -9.68
C SER A 87 0.57 -2.09 -9.28
N TYR A 88 1.82 -1.68 -9.34
CA TYR A 88 2.25 -0.33 -8.99
C TYR A 88 2.89 0.35 -10.19
N LEU A 89 2.39 1.53 -10.54
CA LEU A 89 2.95 2.39 -11.58
C LEU A 89 3.20 3.80 -11.02
N PRO A 90 4.46 4.24 -10.87
CA PRO A 90 4.74 5.62 -10.49
C PRO A 90 4.29 6.55 -11.64
N SER A 91 3.35 7.44 -11.37
CA SER A 91 2.79 8.34 -12.39
C SER A 91 3.53 9.67 -12.46
N LYS A 92 3.93 10.23 -11.31
CA LYS A 92 4.79 11.42 -11.24
C LYS A 92 5.78 11.30 -10.10
N THR A 93 7.02 11.69 -10.33
CA THR A 93 8.11 11.74 -9.35
C THR A 93 8.45 13.20 -9.09
N GLY A 94 8.28 13.70 -7.85
CA GLY A 94 8.53 15.12 -7.54
C GLY A 94 8.00 15.55 -6.17
N LYS A 95 7.70 16.84 -5.98
CA LYS A 95 7.08 17.35 -4.73
C LYS A 95 5.76 16.65 -4.41
N ASN A 96 5.00 16.25 -5.44
CA ASN A 96 3.74 15.51 -5.33
C ASN A 96 3.86 14.16 -6.04
N THR A 97 4.54 13.20 -5.40
CA THR A 97 4.66 11.85 -5.95
C THR A 97 3.32 11.14 -5.87
N VAL A 98 2.75 10.80 -7.02
CA VAL A 98 1.48 10.08 -7.14
C VAL A 98 1.69 8.72 -7.80
N LEU A 99 0.94 7.75 -7.28
CA LEU A 99 1.11 6.34 -7.54
C LEU A 99 -0.19 5.78 -8.06
N THR A 100 -0.15 5.15 -9.22
CA THR A 100 -1.29 4.39 -9.71
C THR A 100 -1.18 2.97 -9.15
N VAL A 101 -2.12 2.63 -8.27
CA VAL A 101 -2.18 1.35 -7.59
C VAL A 101 -3.40 0.59 -8.09
N LYS A 102 -3.15 -0.62 -8.60
CA LYS A 102 -4.19 -1.51 -9.09
C LYS A 102 -4.16 -2.83 -8.33
N ARG A 103 -5.32 -3.25 -7.81
CA ARG A 103 -5.48 -4.56 -7.20
C ARG A 103 -6.00 -5.53 -8.24
N ARG A 104 -5.21 -6.54 -8.61
CA ARG A 104 -5.60 -7.51 -9.64
C ARG A 104 -6.64 -8.47 -9.07
N ARG A 105 -7.75 -8.68 -9.80
CA ARG A 105 -8.63 -9.82 -9.54
C ARG A 105 -7.85 -11.09 -9.87
N ARG A 106 -8.00 -12.13 -9.04
CA ARG A 106 -7.54 -13.45 -9.43
C ARG A 106 -8.29 -13.85 -10.69
N LYS A 107 -7.58 -14.34 -11.70
CA LYS A 107 -8.21 -15.29 -12.61
C LYS A 107 -8.49 -16.52 -11.77
N THR A 108 -9.76 -16.74 -11.45
CA THR A 108 -10.24 -18.07 -11.03
C THR A 108 -9.84 -18.98 -12.17
N GLN A 109 -8.86 -19.85 -11.94
CA GLN A 109 -8.54 -20.93 -12.84
C GLN A 109 -9.39 -22.12 -12.45
#